data_AF-H3NHH5-F1
#
_entry.id   AF-H3NHH5-F1
#
_cell.length_a   1.000
_cell.length_b   1.000
_cell.length_c   1.000
_cell.angle_alpha   90.00
_cell.angle_beta   90.00
_cell.angle_gamma   90.00
#
_symmetry.space_group_name_H-M   'P 1'
#
loop_
_entity.id
_entity.type
_entity.pdbx_description
1 polymer ?
#
loop_
_entity_poly.entity_id
_entity_poly.type
_entity_poly.pdbx_seq_one_letter_code
_entity_poly.pdbx_strand_id
1 'polypeptide(L)'
;MVKDFKKRYNKFNDHLTEKIIEDQFKDLTSHDLKRIKKVMADHEELGKRLQLKEEKQKQHIYGTKDYKERVERDLSKGKTPPSYFKNVSETELHRCMLNEINMRSIFNDYQYIDVGGFDGDVLIPNERPEKADRIKIHQGKQGLHGVPNNMNKLKK
;
A
#
# COMPACT_ATOMS: atom_id res chain seq x y z
N MET A 1 26.16 13.95 1.45
CA MET A 1 25.00 13.88 0.53
C MET A 1 25.21 12.90 -0.64
N VAL A 2 26.23 13.04 -1.49
CA VAL A 2 26.42 12.17 -2.68
C VAL A 2 26.70 10.69 -2.34
N LYS A 3 27.58 10.41 -1.36
CA LYS A 3 27.87 9.03 -0.93
C LYS A 3 26.62 8.30 -0.40
N ASP A 4 25.74 9.02 0.29
CA ASP A 4 24.49 8.47 0.82
C ASP A 4 23.46 8.19 -0.29
N PHE A 5 23.41 9.04 -1.33
CA PHE A 5 22.61 8.76 -2.53
C PHE A 5 23.07 7.47 -3.23
N LYS A 6 24.36 7.37 -3.59
CA LYS A 6 24.89 6.19 -4.30
C LYS A 6 24.69 4.90 -3.51
N LYS A 7 24.88 4.93 -2.18
CA LYS A 7 24.63 3.78 -1.31
C LYS A 7 23.17 3.32 -1.37
N ARG A 8 22.21 4.26 -1.29
CA ARG A 8 20.78 3.95 -1.37
C ARG A 8 20.37 3.45 -2.74
N TYR A 9 20.87 4.09 -3.80
CA TYR A 9 20.66 3.70 -5.18
C TYR A 9 21.16 2.28 -5.45
N ASN A 10 22.42 1.98 -5.10
CA ASN A 10 23.00 0.64 -5.31
C ASN A 10 22.20 -0.42 -4.54
N LYS A 11 21.91 -0.17 -3.25
CA LYS A 11 21.12 -1.10 -2.43
C LYS A 11 19.72 -1.34 -3.02
N PHE A 12 19.06 -0.31 -3.54
CA PHE A 12 17.76 -0.45 -4.18
C PHE A 12 17.87 -1.32 -5.44
N ASN A 13 18.87 -1.03 -6.28
CA ASN A 13 19.16 -1.80 -7.47
C ASN A 13 19.49 -3.27 -7.16
N ASP A 14 20.18 -3.58 -6.07
CA ASP A 14 20.50 -4.96 -5.68
C ASP A 14 19.25 -5.86 -5.54
N HIS A 15 18.09 -5.28 -5.21
CA HIS A 15 16.82 -5.99 -5.12
C HIS A 15 16.10 -6.20 -6.45
N LEU A 16 16.49 -5.47 -7.50
CA LEU A 16 15.86 -5.55 -8.82
C LEU A 16 16.55 -6.58 -9.72
N THR A 17 15.75 -7.24 -10.54
CA THR A 17 16.22 -8.08 -11.63
C THR A 17 16.71 -7.20 -12.78
N GLU A 18 15.92 -6.19 -13.14
CA GLU A 18 16.28 -5.16 -14.12
C GLU A 18 16.75 -3.89 -13.36
N LYS A 19 17.98 -3.43 -13.60
CA LYS A 19 18.51 -2.28 -12.85
C LYS A 19 17.95 -0.99 -13.44
N ILE A 20 17.54 -0.07 -12.57
CA ILE A 20 17.19 1.30 -12.98
C ILE A 20 18.41 2.22 -12.97
N ILE A 21 18.35 3.30 -13.75
CA ILE A 21 19.34 4.38 -13.70
C ILE A 21 19.05 5.35 -12.55
N GLU A 22 20.03 6.20 -12.23
CA GLU A 22 19.92 7.14 -11.11
C GLU A 22 18.76 8.13 -11.25
N ASP A 23 18.44 8.57 -12.46
CA ASP A 23 17.35 9.51 -12.68
C ASP A 23 15.98 8.85 -12.45
N GLN A 24 15.81 7.60 -12.86
CA GLN A 24 14.62 6.80 -12.51
C GLN A 24 14.51 6.61 -10.99
N PHE A 25 15.62 6.40 -10.28
CA PHE A 25 15.60 6.28 -8.83
C PHE A 25 15.23 7.60 -8.13
N LYS A 26 15.72 8.74 -8.64
CA LYS A 26 15.31 10.08 -8.17
C LYS A 26 13.83 10.30 -8.43
N ASP A 27 13.34 9.94 -9.62
CA ASP A 27 11.94 10.07 -10.01
C ASP A 27 11.02 9.22 -9.13
N LEU A 28 11.38 7.98 -8.83
CA LEU A 28 10.65 7.16 -7.85
C LEU A 28 10.60 7.83 -6.48
N THR A 29 11.75 8.28 -5.98
CA THR A 29 11.85 8.82 -4.61
C THR A 29 11.43 10.30 -4.49
N SER A 30 10.86 10.87 -5.56
CA SER A 30 10.47 12.28 -5.62
C SER A 30 9.12 12.61 -4.98
N HIS A 31 8.28 11.58 -4.74
CA HIS A 31 6.88 11.74 -4.35
C HIS A 31 6.01 12.49 -5.39
N ASP A 32 6.49 12.65 -6.62
CA ASP A 32 5.71 13.18 -7.76
C ASP A 32 5.07 12.02 -8.53
N LEU A 33 3.74 11.92 -8.51
CA LEU A 33 3.01 10.85 -9.19
C LEU A 33 3.29 10.76 -10.67
N LYS A 34 3.51 11.88 -11.37
CA LYS A 34 3.74 11.84 -12.82
C LYS A 34 5.08 11.15 -13.10
N ARG A 35 6.11 11.48 -12.31
CA ARG A 35 7.44 10.88 -12.40
C ARG A 35 7.42 9.41 -11.99
N ILE A 36 6.77 9.08 -10.88
CA ILE A 36 6.59 7.70 -10.43
C ILE A 36 5.89 6.86 -11.51
N LYS A 37 4.78 7.35 -12.07
CA LYS A 37 4.04 6.65 -13.14
C LYS A 37 4.86 6.46 -14.40
N LYS A 38 5.73 7.41 -14.74
CA LYS A 38 6.68 7.26 -15.84
C LYS A 38 7.62 6.08 -15.59
N VAL A 39 8.24 6.01 -14.42
CA VAL A 39 9.12 4.87 -14.08
C VAL A 39 8.36 3.55 -14.05
N MET A 40 7.12 3.54 -13.58
CA MET A 40 6.26 2.35 -13.62
C MET A 40 5.98 1.87 -15.06
N ALA A 41 5.79 2.79 -16.00
CA ALA A 41 5.53 2.46 -17.40
C ALA A 41 6.81 2.01 -18.12
N ASP A 42 7.95 2.62 -17.78
CA ASP A 42 9.24 2.36 -18.42
C ASP A 42 9.96 1.11 -17.85
N HIS A 43 9.49 0.55 -16.73
CA HIS A 43 10.16 -0.54 -16.04
C HIS A 43 9.18 -1.60 -15.51
N GLU A 44 9.14 -2.76 -16.16
CA GLU A 44 8.08 -3.77 -15.96
C GLU A 44 8.02 -4.29 -14.51
N GLU A 45 9.16 -4.65 -13.92
CA GLU A 45 9.20 -5.19 -12.54
C GLU A 45 8.64 -4.17 -11.52
N LEU A 46 9.01 -2.90 -11.66
CA LEU A 46 8.55 -1.83 -10.78
C LEU A 46 7.09 -1.46 -11.05
N GLY A 47 6.68 -1.42 -12.32
CA GLY A 47 5.28 -1.28 -12.71
C GLY A 47 4.39 -2.33 -12.05
N LYS A 48 4.79 -3.62 -12.14
CA LYS A 48 4.10 -4.74 -11.48
C LYS A 48 4.09 -4.63 -9.96
N ARG A 49 5.16 -4.18 -9.33
CA ARG A 49 5.23 -4.03 -7.87
C ARG A 49 4.40 -2.86 -7.35
N LEU A 50 4.31 -1.76 -8.11
CA LEU A 50 3.64 -0.52 -7.71
C LEU A 50 2.19 -0.42 -8.20
N GLN A 51 1.75 -1.30 -9.10
CA GLN A 51 0.35 -1.35 -9.54
C GLN A 51 -0.61 -1.66 -8.38
N LEU A 52 -1.87 -1.27 -8.55
CA LEU A 52 -2.93 -1.58 -7.62
C LEU A 52 -3.33 -3.06 -7.72
N LYS A 53 -3.44 -3.75 -6.58
CA LYS A 53 -4.15 -5.03 -6.49
C LYS A 53 -5.63 -4.77 -6.31
N GLU A 54 -6.32 -4.51 -7.41
CA GLU A 54 -7.70 -3.99 -7.43
C GLU A 54 -8.68 -4.85 -6.60
N GLU A 55 -8.76 -6.15 -6.87
CA GLU A 55 -9.63 -7.07 -6.13
C GLU A 55 -9.32 -7.07 -4.63
N LYS A 56 -8.03 -7.05 -4.26
CA LYS A 56 -7.62 -7.00 -2.85
C LYS A 56 -7.97 -5.66 -2.21
N GLN A 57 -7.82 -4.55 -2.94
CA GLN A 57 -8.20 -3.24 -2.43
C GLN A 57 -9.70 -3.14 -2.20
N LYS A 58 -10.52 -3.67 -3.12
CA LYS A 58 -11.98 -3.70 -3.01
C LYS A 58 -12.46 -4.51 -1.81
N GLN A 59 -11.77 -5.58 -1.42
CA GLN A 59 -12.03 -6.30 -0.16
C GLN A 59 -11.88 -5.45 1.11
N HIS A 60 -11.32 -4.24 1.00
CA HIS A 60 -11.15 -3.27 2.09
C HIS A 60 -11.92 -1.97 1.86
N ILE A 61 -12.88 -1.94 0.93
CA ILE A 61 -13.77 -0.78 0.71
C ILE A 61 -15.20 -1.21 0.99
N TYR A 62 -15.83 -0.54 1.96
CA TYR A 62 -17.17 -0.87 2.42
C TYR A 62 -18.19 -0.80 1.28
N GLY A 63 -19.10 -1.77 1.27
CA GLY A 63 -20.22 -1.81 0.33
C GLY A 63 -19.90 -2.37 -1.06
N THR A 64 -18.62 -2.57 -1.42
CA THR A 64 -18.25 -3.27 -2.65
C THR A 64 -18.70 -4.73 -2.62
N LYS A 65 -18.85 -5.32 -3.82
CA LYS A 65 -19.15 -6.76 -3.95
C LYS A 65 -18.07 -7.62 -3.28
N ASP A 66 -16.80 -7.33 -3.56
CA ASP A 66 -15.65 -8.03 -2.97
C ASP A 66 -15.62 -7.95 -1.44
N TYR A 67 -15.98 -6.80 -0.87
CA TYR A 67 -16.07 -6.65 0.59
C TYR A 67 -17.18 -7.53 1.17
N LYS A 68 -18.37 -7.54 0.57
CA LYS A 68 -19.50 -8.37 1.05
C LYS A 68 -19.16 -9.85 1.01
N GLU A 69 -18.64 -10.33 -0.12
CA GLU A 69 -18.20 -11.73 -0.27
C GLU A 69 -17.09 -12.08 0.72
N ARG A 70 -16.17 -11.14 0.97
CA ARG A 70 -15.10 -11.31 1.96
C ARG A 70 -15.66 -11.44 3.38
N VAL A 71 -16.61 -10.60 3.76
CA VAL A 71 -17.27 -10.62 5.08
C VAL A 71 -18.00 -11.95 5.27
N GLU A 72 -18.84 -12.37 4.33
CA GLU A 72 -19.58 -13.64 4.40
C GLU A 72 -18.64 -14.85 4.56
N ARG A 73 -17.54 -14.86 3.78
CA ARG A 73 -16.53 -15.91 3.87
C ARG A 73 -15.79 -15.91 5.20
N ASP A 74 -15.46 -14.75 5.75
CA ASP A 74 -14.72 -14.68 7.01
C ASP A 74 -15.65 -15.06 8.19
N LEU A 75 -16.92 -14.63 8.18
CA LEU A 75 -17.93 -15.02 9.17
C LEU A 75 -18.22 -16.52 9.16
N SER A 76 -18.38 -17.14 7.98
CA SER A 76 -18.60 -18.60 7.89
C SER A 76 -17.43 -19.43 8.42
N LYS A 77 -16.24 -18.82 8.53
CA LYS A 77 -15.03 -19.43 9.12
C LYS A 77 -14.81 -19.04 10.58
N GLY A 78 -15.75 -18.34 11.21
CA GLY A 78 -15.60 -17.81 12.57
C GLY A 78 -14.48 -16.77 12.71
N LYS A 79 -14.10 -16.09 11.63
CA LYS A 79 -13.06 -15.06 11.62
C LYS A 79 -13.68 -13.67 11.72
N THR A 80 -12.92 -12.74 12.30
CA THR A 80 -13.25 -11.32 12.25
C THR A 80 -13.25 -10.84 10.79
N PRO A 81 -14.30 -10.12 10.35
CA PRO A 81 -14.32 -9.51 9.03
C PRO A 81 -13.16 -8.52 8.81
N PRO A 82 -12.84 -8.18 7.55
CA PRO A 82 -11.74 -7.26 7.27
C PRO A 82 -12.05 -5.83 7.75
N SER A 83 -11.02 -5.13 8.25
CA SER A 83 -11.03 -3.66 8.36
C SER A 83 -11.30 -3.03 7.00
N TYR A 84 -11.97 -1.87 6.98
CA TYR A 84 -12.43 -1.26 5.74
C TYR A 84 -12.41 0.27 5.74
N PHE A 85 -12.26 0.86 4.55
CA PHE A 85 -12.48 2.29 4.29
C PHE A 85 -13.93 2.54 3.84
N LYS A 86 -14.43 3.76 4.05
CA LYS A 86 -15.75 4.23 3.64
C LYS A 86 -15.60 5.38 2.63
N ASN A 87 -16.57 5.51 1.72
CA ASN A 87 -16.72 6.66 0.82
C ASN A 87 -15.43 7.00 0.03
N VAL A 88 -14.70 5.98 -0.42
CA VAL A 88 -13.46 6.13 -1.17
C VAL A 88 -13.37 5.05 -2.25
N SER A 89 -12.75 5.36 -3.39
CA SER A 89 -12.44 4.37 -4.42
C SER A 89 -11.06 3.74 -4.23
N GLU A 90 -10.85 2.57 -4.83
CA GLU A 90 -9.57 1.90 -4.87
C GLU A 90 -8.47 2.73 -5.55
N THR A 91 -8.86 3.54 -6.55
CA THR A 91 -7.93 4.41 -7.27
C THR A 91 -7.50 5.63 -6.47
N GLU A 92 -8.38 6.19 -5.63
CA GLU A 92 -8.05 7.28 -4.71
C GLU A 92 -7.06 6.81 -3.64
N LEU A 93 -7.32 5.65 -3.03
CA LEU A 93 -6.39 5.02 -2.11
C LEU A 93 -5.04 4.73 -2.78
N HIS A 94 -5.04 4.22 -4.01
CA HIS A 94 -3.79 3.95 -4.74
C HIS A 94 -2.97 5.21 -4.99
N ARG A 95 -3.61 6.31 -5.38
CA ARG A 95 -2.93 7.60 -5.56
C ARG A 95 -2.33 8.10 -4.27
N CYS A 96 -3.07 8.04 -3.16
CA CYS A 96 -2.53 8.39 -1.83
C CYS A 96 -1.35 7.50 -1.45
N MET A 97 -1.47 6.19 -1.63
CA MET A 97 -0.37 5.26 -1.36
C MET A 97 0.88 5.62 -2.17
N LEU A 98 0.76 5.86 -3.48
CA LEU A 98 1.91 6.22 -4.31
C LEU A 98 2.53 7.58 -3.94
N ASN A 99 1.72 8.53 -3.44
CA ASN A 99 2.21 9.83 -2.95
C ASN A 99 3.04 9.70 -1.68
N GLU A 100 2.60 8.87 -0.74
CA GLU A 100 3.14 8.87 0.63
C GLU A 100 4.12 7.72 0.91
N ILE A 101 4.09 6.66 0.09
CA ILE A 101 4.93 5.49 0.29
C ILE A 101 6.42 5.86 0.23
N ASN A 102 7.20 5.37 1.18
CA ASN A 102 8.64 5.44 1.10
C ASN A 102 9.12 4.44 0.05
N MET A 103 9.45 4.96 -1.14
CA MET A 103 9.89 4.15 -2.27
C MET A 103 11.15 3.33 -1.97
N ARG A 104 11.99 3.75 -1.01
CA ARG A 104 13.21 3.01 -0.64
C ARG A 104 12.93 1.70 0.09
N SER A 105 11.70 1.52 0.55
CA SER A 105 11.27 0.37 1.34
C SER A 105 10.23 -0.49 0.61
N ILE A 106 10.02 -0.30 -0.70
CA ILE A 106 8.99 -1.01 -1.48
C ILE A 106 9.17 -2.53 -1.57
N PHE A 107 10.35 -3.03 -1.18
CA PHE A 107 10.67 -4.46 -1.15
C PHE A 107 10.33 -5.12 0.19
N ASN A 108 9.97 -4.34 1.20
CA ASN A 108 9.45 -4.88 2.46
C ASN A 108 8.04 -5.46 2.25
N ASP A 109 7.55 -6.24 3.21
CA ASP A 109 6.20 -6.81 3.13
C ASP A 109 5.10 -5.75 3.31
N TYR A 110 5.37 -4.74 4.14
CA TYR A 110 4.45 -3.65 4.38
C TYR A 110 5.15 -2.38 4.88
N GLN A 111 4.42 -1.28 4.83
CA GLN A 111 4.76 -0.04 5.54
C GLN A 111 3.48 0.70 5.95
N TYR A 112 3.61 1.70 6.81
CA TYR A 112 2.48 2.50 7.28
C TYR A 112 2.63 3.93 6.77
N ILE A 113 1.53 4.49 6.28
CA ILE A 113 1.39 5.92 5.99
C ILE A 113 0.21 6.46 6.78
N ASP A 114 0.14 7.78 6.95
CA ASP A 114 -1.03 8.41 7.56
C ASP A 114 -2.27 8.21 6.68
N VAL A 115 -3.44 8.16 7.30
CA VAL A 115 -4.70 7.88 6.59
C VAL A 115 -5.13 8.97 5.62
N GLY A 116 -4.46 10.13 5.62
CA GLY A 116 -4.70 11.20 4.63
C GLY A 116 -6.13 11.73 4.61
N GLY A 117 -6.88 11.59 5.71
CA GLY A 117 -8.27 12.01 5.82
C GLY A 117 -9.32 10.99 5.34
N PHE A 118 -8.93 9.77 4.94
CA PHE A 118 -9.92 8.74 4.62
C PHE A 118 -10.62 8.22 5.88
N ASP A 119 -11.95 8.07 5.82
CA ASP A 119 -12.72 7.43 6.88
C ASP A 119 -12.55 5.91 6.77
N GLY A 120 -12.06 5.28 7.83
CA GLY A 120 -11.88 3.84 7.89
C GLY A 120 -12.04 3.31 9.31
N ASP A 121 -12.54 2.08 9.40
CA ASP A 121 -12.72 1.38 10.66
C ASP A 121 -11.79 0.15 10.70
N VAL A 122 -11.06 0.02 11.80
CA VAL A 122 -10.24 -1.14 12.15
C VAL A 122 -11.11 -2.10 12.95
N LEU A 123 -11.31 -3.30 12.41
CA LEU A 123 -12.07 -4.34 13.10
C LEU A 123 -11.15 -5.19 13.97
N ILE A 124 -11.41 -5.17 15.27
CA ILE A 124 -10.64 -5.90 16.28
C ILE A 124 -11.51 -7.06 16.80
N PRO A 125 -10.99 -8.30 16.88
CA PRO A 125 -11.76 -9.43 17.38
C PRO A 125 -12.31 -9.18 18.79
N ASN A 126 -13.63 -9.35 18.97
CA ASN A 126 -14.34 -9.18 20.23
C ASN A 126 -14.29 -7.76 20.85
N GLU A 127 -13.88 -6.75 20.09
CA GLU A 127 -13.84 -5.36 20.53
C GLU A 127 -14.70 -4.47 19.62
N ARG A 128 -14.97 -3.23 20.05
CA ARG A 128 -15.66 -2.26 19.21
C ARG A 128 -14.72 -1.83 18.06
N PRO A 129 -15.26 -1.55 16.86
CA PRO A 129 -14.48 -0.96 15.78
C PRO A 129 -13.79 0.34 16.23
N GLU A 130 -12.53 0.50 15.85
CA GLU A 130 -11.77 1.73 16.10
C GLU A 130 -11.57 2.51 14.81
N LYS A 131 -11.36 3.83 14.92
CA LYS A 131 -11.02 4.64 13.75
C LYS A 131 -9.59 4.40 13.32
N ALA A 132 -9.39 4.25 12.01
CA ALA A 132 -8.06 4.16 11.43
C ALA A 132 -7.37 5.53 11.47
N ASP A 133 -6.12 5.54 11.94
CA ASP A 133 -5.21 6.69 11.85
C ASP A 133 -4.17 6.51 10.73
N ARG A 134 -4.04 5.28 10.21
CA ARG A 134 -3.03 4.87 9.24
C ARG A 134 -3.57 3.95 8.17
N ILE A 135 -2.85 3.89 7.07
CA ILE A 135 -2.98 2.85 6.04
C ILE A 135 -1.78 1.92 6.17
N LYS A 136 -2.03 0.64 6.40
CA LYS A 136 -1.03 -0.42 6.23
C LYS A 136 -0.97 -0.80 4.76
N ILE A 137 0.07 -0.35 4.06
CA ILE A 137 0.31 -0.67 2.66
C ILE A 137 1.02 -2.00 2.58
N HIS A 138 0.30 -3.03 2.16
CA HIS A 138 0.88 -4.32 1.81
C HIS A 138 1.54 -4.25 0.44
N GLN A 139 2.79 -4.68 0.39
CA GLN A 139 3.63 -4.65 -0.82
C GLN A 139 3.95 -6.07 -1.25
N GLY A 140 3.93 -6.31 -2.55
CA GLY A 140 4.38 -7.58 -3.10
C GLY A 140 4.79 -7.44 -4.56
N LYS A 141 5.37 -8.51 -5.12
CA LYS A 141 5.83 -8.55 -6.51
C LYS A 141 4.74 -8.25 -7.55
N GLN A 142 3.47 -8.40 -7.17
CA GLN A 142 2.31 -8.24 -8.06
C GLN A 142 1.46 -7.00 -7.73
N GLY A 143 1.93 -6.09 -6.87
CA GLY A 143 1.24 -4.84 -6.60
C GLY A 143 0.98 -4.57 -5.13
N LEU A 144 0.25 -3.48 -4.89
CA LEU A 144 -0.02 -2.87 -3.59
C LEU A 144 -1.51 -2.92 -3.25
N HIS A 145 -1.83 -3.00 -1.96
CA HIS A 145 -3.14 -2.62 -1.43
C HIS A 145 -2.99 -2.07 -0.02
N GLY A 146 -3.85 -1.13 0.34
CA GLY A 146 -3.94 -0.51 1.64
C GLY A 146 -5.03 -1.13 2.48
N VAL A 147 -4.74 -1.33 3.77
CA VAL A 147 -5.69 -1.79 4.79
C VAL A 147 -5.76 -0.72 5.89
N PRO A 148 -6.95 -0.36 6.41
CA PRO A 148 -7.04 0.57 7.53
C PRO A 148 -6.35 -0.02 8.76
N ASN A 149 -5.61 0.82 9.48
CA ASN A 149 -4.86 0.43 10.66
C ASN A 149 -4.90 1.53 11.73
N ASN A 150 -4.72 1.14 12.99
CA ASN A 150 -4.58 2.05 14.13
C ASN A 150 -3.25 1.74 14.87
N MET A 151 -2.50 2.78 15.28
CA MET A 151 -1.29 2.61 16.09
C MET A 151 -1.49 1.87 17.40
N ASN A 152 -2.68 1.98 18.00
CA ASN A 152 -2.80 1.75 19.45
C ASN A 152 -2.83 0.29 19.92
N LYS A 153 -2.90 -0.74 19.06
CA LYS A 153 -3.05 -2.13 19.57
C LYS A 153 -2.35 -3.29 18.83
N LEU A 154 -1.46 -3.04 17.86
CA LEU A 154 -0.62 -4.11 17.30
C LEU A 154 0.72 -4.30 18.04
N LYS A 155 0.76 -4.04 19.34
CA LYS A 155 1.74 -4.68 20.23
C LYS A 155 1.15 -6.01 20.70
N LYS A 156 1.39 -7.07 19.94
CA LYS A 156 1.50 -8.43 20.47
C LYS A 156 2.81 -9.01 19.98
#